data_AF-A0A496YBA2-F1
#
_entry.id   AF-A0A496YBA2-F1
#
_cell.length_a   1.000
_cell.length_b   1.000
_cell.length_c   1.000
_cell.angle_alpha   90.00
_cell.angle_beta   90.00
_cell.angle_gamma   90.00
#
_symmetry.space_group_name_H-M   'P 1'
#
loop_
_entity.id
_entity.type
_entity.pdbx_description
1 polymer ?
#
loop_
_entity_poly.entity_id
_entity_poly.type
_entity_poly.pdbx_seq_one_letter_code
_entity_poly.pdbx_strand_id
1 'polypeptide(L)'
;MDYQEEEQPRHVAEYYFVLVKHKWMIGAVLVLTLALVYLYNSRQKPVYRATATMVIESERRRSPISGQIMNYESFYFGSLAFNTHCRLITSRPVLERVIKDLGMDQESAPEKLEAGPLQGLLSRLKKNLFILLRKKEKPPLASEKKPGIRAALTGRIHIKPVKDTRLLKINVEDTDPRKAQRTANSLATAYIAFNIENHMKSSKNTLTW
;
A
#
# COMPACT_ATOMS: atom_id res chain seq x y z
N MET A 1 -9.70 67.76 15.99
CA MET A 1 -9.36 66.84 17.10
C MET A 1 -8.98 65.53 16.43
N ASP A 2 -7.73 65.46 15.98
CA ASP A 2 -7.21 64.35 15.19
C ASP A 2 -6.31 63.54 16.12
N TYR A 3 -6.73 62.33 16.45
CA TYR A 3 -5.97 61.44 17.33
C TYR A 3 -4.91 60.75 16.49
N GLN A 4 -3.68 61.28 16.53
CA GLN A 4 -2.51 60.57 16.03
C GLN A 4 -2.22 59.44 17.03
N GLU A 5 -2.66 58.21 16.72
CA GLU A 5 -2.19 57.02 17.41
C GLU A 5 -0.70 56.86 17.07
N GLU A 6 0.18 57.27 17.99
CA GLU A 6 1.61 57.00 17.91
C GLU A 6 1.82 55.49 17.97
N GLU A 7 2.09 54.89 16.81
CA GLU A 7 2.54 53.50 16.71
C GLU A 7 3.91 53.37 17.42
N GLN A 8 3.89 52.97 18.69
CA GLN A 8 5.09 52.73 19.47
C GLN A 8 6.02 51.73 18.76
N PRO A 9 7.30 52.07 18.51
CA PRO A 9 8.23 51.16 17.87
C PRO A 9 8.53 50.01 18.82
N ARG A 10 7.90 48.85 18.58
CA ARG A 10 8.07 47.64 19.40
C ARG A 10 9.54 47.20 19.40
N HIS A 11 10.23 47.46 20.50
CA HIS A 11 11.64 47.15 20.66
C HIS A 11 11.85 45.63 20.75
N VAL A 12 12.62 45.05 19.82
CA VAL A 12 12.93 43.60 19.78
C VAL A 12 13.57 43.06 21.06
N ALA A 13 14.22 43.93 21.84
CA ALA A 13 14.85 43.58 23.11
C ALA A 13 13.85 43.27 24.24
N GLU A 14 12.64 43.86 24.22
CA GLU A 14 11.61 43.56 25.22
C GLU A 14 11.07 42.13 25.08
N TYR A 15 10.92 41.64 23.84
CA TYR A 15 10.53 40.26 23.58
C TYR A 15 11.58 39.24 24.08
N TYR A 16 12.86 39.59 24.00
CA TYR A 16 13.94 38.74 24.52
C TYR A 16 13.86 38.57 26.03
N PHE A 17 13.58 39.64 26.79
CA PHE A 17 13.41 39.55 28.24
C PHE A 17 12.19 38.70 28.63
N VAL A 18 11.08 38.79 27.88
CA VAL A 18 9.90 37.93 28.10
C VAL A 18 10.23 36.44 27.89
N LEU A 19 11.03 36.11 26.86
CA LEU A 19 11.49 34.75 26.58
C LEU A 19 12.41 34.21 27.69
N VAL A 20 13.38 35.01 28.16
CA VAL A 20 14.30 34.60 29.24
C VAL A 20 13.55 34.40 30.56
N LYS A 21 12.52 35.22 30.84
CA LYS A 21 11.69 35.10 32.05
C LYS A 21 10.84 33.83 32.06
N HIS A 22 10.36 33.37 30.90
CA HIS A 22 9.49 32.18 30.77
C HIS A 22 10.19 30.92 30.21
N LYS A 23 11.53 30.91 30.15
CA LYS A 23 12.34 29.81 29.58
C LYS A 23 11.94 28.41 30.06
N TRP A 24 11.52 28.27 31.32
CA TRP A 24 11.08 27.01 31.90
C TRP A 24 9.70 26.56 31.41
N MET A 25 8.75 27.48 31.25
CA MET A 25 7.42 27.17 30.69
C MET A 25 7.52 26.85 29.19
N ILE A 26 8.33 27.61 28.45
CA ILE A 26 8.61 27.35 27.03
C ILE A 26 9.29 25.99 26.86
N GLY A 27 10.30 25.70 27.68
CA GLY A 27 10.96 24.40 27.72
C GLY A 27 10.01 23.25 28.07
N ALA A 28 9.11 23.43 29.04
CA ALA A 28 8.14 22.41 29.42
C ALA A 28 7.15 22.09 28.29
N VAL A 29 6.63 23.10 27.59
CA VAL A 29 5.74 22.91 26.42
C VAL A 29 6.49 22.25 25.26
N LEU A 30 7.74 22.67 24.99
CA LEU A 30 8.60 22.03 24.00
C LEU A 30 8.81 20.55 24.30
N VAL A 31 9.18 20.22 25.54
CA VAL A 31 9.40 18.83 25.96
C VAL A 31 8.10 18.03 25.91
N LEU A 32 6.98 18.60 26.35
CA LEU A 32 5.68 17.94 26.33
C LEU A 32 5.24 17.61 24.89
N THR A 33 5.40 18.55 23.96
CA THR A 33 5.07 18.33 22.53
C THR A 33 5.98 17.29 21.90
N LEU A 34 7.30 17.34 22.15
CA LEU A 34 8.26 16.33 21.70
C LEU A 34 7.92 14.94 22.25
N ALA A 35 7.56 14.84 23.54
CA ALA A 35 7.16 13.59 24.18
C ALA A 35 5.87 13.04 23.55
N LEU A 36 4.87 13.89 23.26
CA LEU A 36 3.63 13.48 22.62
C LEU A 36 3.88 12.94 21.20
N VAL A 37 4.72 13.64 20.42
CA VAL A 37 5.12 13.22 19.07
C VAL A 37 5.90 11.91 19.11
N TYR A 38 6.83 11.76 20.06
CA TYR A 38 7.60 10.52 20.24
C TYR A 38 6.70 9.34 20.57
N LEU A 39 5.76 9.49 21.52
CA LEU A 39 4.80 8.44 21.87
C LEU A 39 3.88 8.07 20.70
N TYR A 40 3.48 9.06 19.89
CA TYR A 40 2.68 8.82 18.70
C TYR A 40 3.49 8.06 17.63
N ASN A 41 4.70 8.51 17.33
CA ASN A 41 5.59 7.92 16.33
C ASN A 41 6.00 6.48 16.73
N SER A 42 6.36 6.26 18.00
CA SER A 42 6.75 4.94 18.51
C SER A 42 5.65 3.87 18.40
N ARG A 43 4.38 4.26 18.28
CA ARG A 43 3.25 3.32 18.06
C ARG A 43 2.95 3.05 16.59
N GLN A 44 3.59 3.75 15.66
CA GLN A 44 3.40 3.50 14.24
C GLN A 44 4.08 2.18 13.86
N LYS A 45 3.33 1.28 13.21
CA LYS A 45 3.87 -0.01 12.74
C LYS A 45 4.83 0.23 11.57
N PRO A 46 6.05 -0.33 11.58
CA PRO A 46 6.96 -0.21 10.44
C PRO A 46 6.38 -0.93 9.22
N VAL A 47 6.51 -0.32 8.04
CA VAL A 47 6.09 -0.90 6.76
C VAL A 47 7.35 -1.29 5.99
N TYR A 48 7.57 -2.59 5.81
CA TYR A 48 8.68 -3.14 5.04
C TYR A 48 8.24 -3.40 3.60
N ARG A 49 9.14 -3.14 2.65
CA ARG A 49 8.89 -3.38 1.22
C ARG A 49 9.86 -4.41 0.69
N ALA A 50 9.34 -5.46 0.05
CA ALA A 50 10.11 -6.40 -0.73
C ALA A 50 9.91 -6.15 -2.23
N THR A 51 10.97 -6.31 -3.03
CA THR A 51 10.92 -6.10 -4.48
C THR A 51 11.42 -7.33 -5.22
N ALA A 52 10.56 -7.93 -6.06
CA ALA A 52 10.96 -8.93 -7.05
C ALA A 52 11.06 -8.28 -8.43
N THR A 53 12.10 -8.61 -9.18
CA THR A 53 12.31 -8.08 -10.54
C THR A 53 12.16 -9.19 -11.56
N MET A 54 11.38 -8.96 -12.61
CA MET A 54 11.11 -9.94 -13.67
C MET A 54 11.29 -9.29 -15.05
N VAL A 55 11.83 -10.06 -16.01
CA VAL A 55 11.91 -9.66 -17.42
C VAL A 55 10.66 -10.16 -18.13
N ILE A 56 10.03 -9.30 -18.93
CA ILE A 56 8.96 -9.71 -19.85
C ILE A 56 9.57 -9.89 -21.23
N GLU A 57 9.53 -11.11 -21.74
CA GLU A 57 10.00 -11.42 -23.09
C GLU A 57 8.94 -11.01 -24.12
N SER A 58 9.36 -10.50 -25.28
CA SER A 58 8.42 -10.21 -26.36
C SER A 58 8.16 -11.45 -27.21
N GLU A 59 6.88 -11.70 -27.50
CA GLU A 59 6.49 -12.79 -28.38
C GLU A 59 6.95 -12.50 -29.81
N ARG A 60 7.89 -13.30 -30.31
CA ARG A 60 8.33 -13.24 -31.71
C ARG A 60 7.21 -13.78 -32.61
N ARG A 61 6.47 -12.90 -33.27
CA ARG A 61 5.41 -13.29 -34.22
C ARG A 61 6.02 -13.82 -35.52
N ARG A 62 5.50 -14.95 -36.00
CA ARG A 62 5.80 -15.48 -37.33
C ARG A 62 4.72 -15.04 -38.31
N SER A 63 5.14 -14.65 -39.50
CA SER A 63 4.23 -14.32 -40.60
C SER A 63 3.38 -15.55 -40.97
N PRO A 64 2.04 -15.43 -41.06
CA PRO A 64 1.18 -16.55 -41.45
C PRO A 64 1.41 -17.02 -42.89
N ILE A 65 1.90 -16.13 -43.76
CA ILE A 65 2.08 -16.41 -45.19
C ILE A 65 3.50 -16.83 -45.54
N SER A 66 4.51 -16.24 -44.89
CA SER A 66 5.92 -16.48 -45.22
C SER A 66 6.68 -17.28 -44.16
N GLY A 67 6.09 -17.52 -42.97
CA GLY A 67 6.75 -18.21 -41.86
C GLY A 67 7.95 -17.46 -41.25
N GLN A 68 8.34 -16.32 -41.82
CA GLN A 68 9.48 -15.54 -41.37
C GLN A 68 9.17 -14.84 -40.03
N ILE A 69 10.20 -14.70 -39.21
CA ILE A 69 10.13 -13.97 -37.94
C ILE A 69 9.99 -12.49 -38.26
N MET A 70 8.85 -11.90 -37.91
CA MET A 70 8.62 -10.48 -38.08
C MET A 70 9.30 -9.75 -36.91
N ASN A 71 10.49 -9.19 -37.15
CA ASN A 71 11.24 -8.42 -36.14
C ASN A 71 10.72 -6.97 -35.97
N TYR A 72 9.64 -6.61 -36.66
CA TYR A 72 9.02 -5.29 -36.53
C TYR A 72 8.08 -5.25 -35.32
N GLU A 73 8.67 -5.23 -34.13
CA GLU A 73 7.93 -4.87 -32.92
C GLU A 73 7.94 -3.34 -32.83
N SER A 74 6.89 -2.67 -33.31
CA SER A 74 6.77 -1.23 -33.07
C SER A 74 6.80 -0.98 -31.57
N PHE A 75 7.58 0.01 -31.13
CA PHE A 75 7.69 0.41 -29.72
C PHE A 75 6.31 0.52 -29.02
N TYR A 76 5.31 1.01 -29.76
CA TYR A 76 3.92 1.07 -29.32
C TYR A 76 3.34 -0.30 -28.93
N PHE A 77 3.49 -1.33 -29.78
CA PHE A 77 3.00 -2.69 -29.50
C PHE A 77 3.73 -3.32 -28.31
N GLY A 78 5.05 -3.12 -28.19
CA GLY A 78 5.81 -3.60 -27.04
C GLY A 78 5.32 -2.98 -25.73
N SER A 79 5.01 -1.68 -25.73
CA SER A 79 4.45 -1.00 -24.55
C SER A 79 3.04 -1.48 -24.16
N LEU A 80 2.20 -1.79 -25.15
CA LEU A 80 0.85 -2.32 -24.92
C LEU A 80 0.88 -3.75 -24.36
N ALA A 81 1.75 -4.61 -24.92
CA ALA A 81 1.98 -5.96 -24.43
C ALA A 81 2.50 -5.92 -22.98
N PHE A 82 3.47 -5.05 -22.70
CA PHE A 82 4.01 -4.86 -21.35
C PHE A 82 2.92 -4.46 -20.34
N ASN A 83 2.07 -3.49 -20.67
CA ASN A 83 0.95 -3.08 -19.83
C ASN A 83 -0.07 -4.21 -19.61
N THR A 84 -0.29 -5.06 -20.61
CA THR A 84 -1.12 -6.25 -20.48
C THR A 84 -0.53 -7.22 -19.46
N HIS A 85 0.78 -7.51 -19.54
CA HIS A 85 1.45 -8.37 -18.56
C HIS A 85 1.37 -7.81 -17.14
N CYS A 86 1.53 -6.49 -16.94
CA CYS A 86 1.31 -5.85 -15.64
C CYS A 86 -0.08 -6.16 -15.07
N ARG A 87 -1.14 -6.07 -15.90
CA ARG A 87 -2.51 -6.36 -15.48
C ARG A 87 -2.73 -7.85 -15.21
N LEU A 88 -2.14 -8.72 -16.02
CA LEU A 88 -2.25 -10.17 -15.86
C LEU A 88 -1.62 -10.65 -14.55
N ILE A 89 -0.49 -10.06 -14.11
CA ILE A 89 0.12 -10.40 -12.83
C ILE A 89 -0.81 -10.06 -11.66
N THR A 90 -1.57 -8.96 -11.74
CA THR A 90 -2.59 -8.59 -10.74
C THR A 90 -3.94 -9.27 -10.94
N SER A 91 -4.05 -10.21 -11.87
CA SER A 91 -5.34 -10.85 -12.17
C SER A 91 -5.76 -11.82 -11.05
N ARG A 92 -7.08 -12.05 -10.98
CA ARG A 92 -7.69 -12.96 -9.99
C ARG A 92 -7.04 -14.36 -9.93
N PRO A 93 -6.84 -15.09 -11.05
CA PRO A 93 -6.29 -16.44 -10.98
C PRO A 93 -4.87 -16.48 -10.42
N VAL A 94 -4.06 -15.46 -10.69
CA VAL A 94 -2.69 -15.36 -10.15
C VAL A 94 -2.74 -15.06 -8.65
N LEU A 95 -3.55 -14.10 -8.22
CA LEU A 95 -3.69 -13.76 -6.80
C LEU A 95 -4.29 -14.90 -5.96
N GLU A 96 -5.25 -15.65 -6.51
CA GLU A 96 -5.85 -16.80 -5.84
C GLU A 96 -4.83 -17.94 -5.64
N ARG A 97 -3.95 -18.15 -6.63
CA ARG A 97 -2.84 -19.10 -6.51
C ARG A 97 -1.88 -18.69 -5.41
N VAL A 98 -1.49 -17.42 -5.33
CA VAL A 98 -0.62 -16.90 -4.27
C VAL A 98 -1.24 -17.07 -2.88
N ILE A 99 -2.54 -16.77 -2.73
CA ILE A 99 -3.25 -16.93 -1.46
C ILE A 99 -3.25 -18.39 -1.01
N LYS A 100 -3.48 -19.31 -1.95
CA LYS A 100 -3.46 -20.75 -1.71
C LYS A 100 -2.05 -21.25 -1.37
N ASP A 101 -1.04 -20.83 -2.14
CA ASP A 101 0.36 -21.25 -1.96
C ASP A 101 0.94 -20.76 -0.62
N LEU A 102 0.49 -19.60 -0.14
CA LEU A 102 0.92 -19.03 1.13
C LEU A 102 0.02 -19.41 2.32
N GLY A 103 -1.06 -20.18 2.10
CA GLY A 103 -1.99 -20.58 3.15
C GLY A 103 -2.70 -19.41 3.85
N MET A 104 -2.83 -18.27 3.16
CA MET A 104 -3.41 -17.04 3.72
C MET A 104 -4.93 -17.15 3.93
N ASP A 105 -5.55 -18.17 3.38
CA ASP A 105 -6.95 -18.56 3.61
C ASP A 105 -7.17 -19.11 5.03
N GLN A 106 -6.21 -19.86 5.58
CA GLN A 106 -6.31 -20.49 6.91
C GLN A 106 -6.03 -19.53 8.08
N GLU A 107 -5.14 -18.55 7.90
CA GLU A 107 -4.78 -17.53 8.93
C GLU A 107 -5.96 -16.59 9.27
N SER A 108 -7.10 -16.73 8.59
CA SER A 108 -8.31 -15.92 8.77
C SER A 108 -9.40 -16.55 9.65
N ALA A 109 -9.12 -17.72 10.27
CA ALA A 109 -9.93 -18.20 11.39
C ALA A 109 -9.92 -17.12 12.48
N PRO A 110 -11.09 -16.71 13.02
CA PRO A 110 -11.18 -15.54 13.89
C PRO A 110 -10.41 -15.80 15.17
N GLU A 111 -9.19 -15.26 15.22
CA GLU A 111 -8.45 -15.03 16.45
C GLU A 111 -9.33 -14.11 17.30
N LYS A 112 -10.08 -14.73 18.21
CA LYS A 112 -10.82 -14.08 19.28
C LYS A 112 -9.81 -13.38 20.17
N LEU A 113 -9.38 -12.20 19.76
CA LEU A 113 -8.60 -11.30 20.60
C LEU A 113 -9.57 -10.73 21.64
N GLU A 114 -9.58 -11.39 22.79
CA GLU A 114 -10.16 -10.87 24.03
C GLU A 114 -9.58 -9.47 24.27
N ALA A 115 -10.40 -8.46 23.99
CA ALA A 115 -10.04 -7.08 24.27
C ALA A 115 -9.87 -6.92 25.78
N GLY A 116 -8.63 -6.69 26.22
CA GLY A 116 -8.31 -6.50 27.63
C GLY A 116 -9.11 -5.36 28.29
N PRO A 117 -9.33 -5.41 29.62
CA PRO A 117 -10.21 -4.49 30.37
C PRO A 117 -9.91 -2.99 30.16
N LEU A 118 -8.65 -2.64 29.91
CA LEU A 118 -8.19 -1.26 29.72
C LEU A 118 -8.66 -0.63 28.40
N GLN A 119 -8.88 -1.43 27.35
CA GLN A 119 -9.40 -0.93 26.07
C GLN A 119 -10.90 -0.60 26.16
N GLY A 120 -11.63 -1.30 27.03
CA GLY A 120 -13.02 -1.01 27.37
C GLY A 120 -13.20 0.33 28.08
N LEU A 121 -12.24 0.77 28.90
CA LEU A 121 -12.30 2.05 29.62
C LEU A 121 -12.06 3.25 28.69
N LEU A 122 -11.02 3.19 27.86
CA LEU A 122 -10.70 4.25 26.89
C LEU A 122 -11.79 4.42 25.83
N SER A 123 -12.44 3.32 25.43
CA SER A 123 -13.58 3.33 24.50
C SER A 123 -14.80 4.06 25.09
N ARG A 124 -15.08 3.89 26.39
CA ARG A 124 -16.19 4.58 27.08
C ARG A 124 -15.96 6.09 27.18
N LEU A 125 -14.74 6.51 27.51
CA LEU A 125 -14.39 7.92 27.61
C LEU A 125 -14.47 8.63 26.24
N LYS A 126 -13.93 7.99 25.20
CA LYS A 126 -14.00 8.50 23.83
C LYS A 126 -15.43 8.47 23.26
N LYS A 127 -16.25 7.48 23.61
CA LYS A 127 -17.67 7.42 23.24
C LYS A 127 -18.48 8.58 23.83
N ASN A 128 -18.32 8.87 25.12
CA ASN A 128 -19.02 10.00 25.74
C ASN A 128 -18.60 11.33 25.09
N LEU A 129 -17.32 11.49 24.78
CA LEU A 129 -16.80 12.68 24.09
C LEU A 129 -17.31 12.79 22.64
N PHE A 130 -17.46 11.67 21.95
CA PHE A 130 -17.93 11.62 20.56
C PHE A 130 -19.44 11.84 20.42
N ILE A 131 -20.23 11.39 21.41
CA ILE A 131 -21.69 11.60 21.46
C ILE A 131 -22.03 13.10 21.60
N LEU A 132 -21.17 13.87 22.28
CA LEU A 132 -21.31 15.32 22.38
C LEU A 132 -20.90 16.08 21.10
N LEU A 133 -20.17 15.45 20.18
CA LEU A 133 -19.57 16.12 19.01
C LEU A 133 -20.21 15.80 17.66
N ARG A 134 -21.16 14.85 17.56
CA ARG A 134 -21.64 14.36 16.26
C ARG A 134 -23.15 14.58 16.05
N LYS A 135 -23.45 15.64 15.28
CA LYS A 135 -24.72 15.83 14.57
C LYS A 135 -25.05 14.56 13.76
N LYS A 136 -26.30 14.12 13.89
CA LYS A 136 -26.85 12.82 13.49
C LYS A 136 -26.84 12.66 11.96
N GLU A 137 -25.90 11.90 11.43
CA GLU A 137 -25.98 11.29 10.10
C GLU A 137 -25.90 9.78 10.24
N LYS A 138 -26.93 9.10 9.73
CA LYS A 138 -27.17 7.67 9.81
C LYS A 138 -26.02 6.88 9.15
N PRO A 139 -25.50 5.81 9.75
CA PRO A 139 -24.63 4.89 9.03
C PRO A 139 -25.46 4.00 8.09
N PRO A 140 -25.04 3.79 6.83
CA PRO A 140 -25.56 2.69 6.02
C PRO A 140 -25.11 1.36 6.63
N LEU A 141 -26.01 0.39 6.53
CA LEU A 141 -25.91 -0.98 7.00
C LEU A 141 -24.49 -1.55 6.89
N ALA A 142 -24.00 -2.04 8.02
CA ALA A 142 -22.84 -2.90 8.13
C ALA A 142 -22.99 -4.11 7.21
N SER A 143 -22.34 -4.05 6.04
CA SER A 143 -21.73 -5.25 5.46
C SER A 143 -20.31 -5.30 6.01
N GLU A 144 -20.19 -5.85 7.21
CA GLU A 144 -18.93 -6.18 7.88
C GLU A 144 -18.26 -7.38 7.17
N LYS A 145 -18.24 -7.39 5.83
CA LYS A 145 -17.33 -8.24 5.07
C LYS A 145 -15.97 -7.60 5.22
N LYS A 146 -15.14 -8.16 6.11
CA LYS A 146 -13.68 -8.00 6.04
C LYS A 146 -13.30 -7.93 4.55
N PRO A 147 -12.57 -6.90 4.08
CA PRO A 147 -12.11 -6.89 2.69
C PRO A 147 -11.48 -8.25 2.46
N GLY A 148 -12.04 -9.04 1.53
CA GLY A 148 -11.59 -10.42 1.34
C GLY A 148 -10.07 -10.43 1.20
N ILE A 149 -9.38 -11.47 1.66
CA ILE A 149 -7.90 -11.57 1.70
C ILE A 149 -7.27 -11.05 0.39
N ARG A 150 -7.92 -11.31 -0.75
CA ARG A 150 -7.60 -10.73 -2.06
C ARG A 150 -7.52 -9.20 -2.08
N ALA A 151 -8.54 -8.48 -1.62
CA ALA A 151 -8.56 -7.02 -1.61
C ALA A 151 -7.48 -6.44 -0.69
N ALA A 152 -7.24 -7.07 0.46
CA ALA A 152 -6.13 -6.70 1.35
C ALA A 152 -4.76 -6.91 0.67
N LEU A 153 -4.61 -8.01 -0.08
CA LEU A 153 -3.40 -8.33 -0.83
C LEU A 153 -3.19 -7.37 -2.02
N THR A 154 -4.24 -7.08 -2.79
CA THR A 154 -4.18 -6.13 -3.92
C THR A 154 -3.77 -4.74 -3.46
N GLY A 155 -4.23 -4.28 -2.29
CA GLY A 155 -3.83 -2.99 -1.73
C GLY A 155 -2.35 -2.88 -1.33
N ARG A 156 -1.67 -4.03 -1.12
CA ARG A 156 -0.26 -4.10 -0.71
C ARG A 156 0.72 -4.34 -1.87
N ILE A 157 0.20 -4.72 -3.04
CA ILE A 157 1.00 -5.05 -4.22
C ILE A 157 1.03 -3.85 -5.16
N HIS A 158 2.23 -3.37 -5.47
CA HIS A 158 2.46 -2.30 -6.42
C HIS A 158 3.43 -2.74 -7.51
N ILE A 159 2.91 -2.87 -8.72
CA ILE A 159 3.69 -3.23 -9.90
C ILE A 159 4.12 -1.96 -10.62
N LYS A 160 5.43 -1.80 -10.86
CA LYS A 160 5.99 -0.65 -11.56
C LYS A 160 6.86 -1.10 -12.75
N PRO A 161 6.59 -0.60 -13.98
CA PRO A 161 7.53 -0.73 -15.09
C PRO A 161 8.84 0.01 -14.76
N VAL A 162 9.97 -0.55 -15.19
CA VAL A 162 11.23 0.19 -15.25
C VAL A 162 11.34 0.81 -16.63
N LYS A 163 11.39 2.16 -16.67
CA LYS A 163 11.45 2.93 -17.93
C LYS A 163 12.56 2.43 -18.84
N ASP A 164 12.29 2.44 -20.15
CA ASP A 164 13.25 2.08 -21.20
C ASP A 164 13.84 0.66 -21.07
N THR A 165 13.16 -0.22 -20.31
CA THR A 165 13.55 -1.62 -20.16
C THR A 165 12.33 -2.53 -20.22
N ARG A 166 12.59 -3.82 -20.40
CA ARG A 166 11.57 -4.88 -20.28
C ARG A 166 11.47 -5.45 -18.86
N LEU A 167 11.95 -4.69 -17.88
CA LEU A 167 11.96 -5.09 -16.49
C LEU A 167 10.71 -4.57 -15.76
N LEU A 168 10.14 -5.45 -14.97
CA LEU A 168 9.05 -5.16 -14.07
C LEU A 168 9.51 -5.31 -12.63
N LYS A 169 9.20 -4.32 -11.80
CA LYS A 169 9.40 -4.41 -10.35
C LYS A 169 8.06 -4.65 -9.67
N ILE A 170 7.97 -5.79 -8.98
CA ILE A 170 6.84 -6.18 -8.13
C ILE A 170 7.20 -5.78 -6.71
N ASN A 171 6.58 -4.72 -6.20
CA ASN A 171 6.77 -4.28 -4.82
C ASN A 171 5.63 -4.81 -3.96
N VAL A 172 5.97 -5.42 -2.82
CA VAL A 172 5.00 -5.89 -1.83
C VAL A 172 5.32 -5.27 -0.49
N GLU A 173 4.32 -4.67 0.15
CA GLU A 173 4.44 -4.03 1.45
C GLU A 173 3.80 -4.87 2.55
N ASP A 174 4.54 -5.15 3.62
CA ASP A 174 4.04 -5.84 4.80
C ASP A 174 4.73 -5.36 6.08
N THR A 175 4.10 -5.60 7.21
CA THR A 175 4.66 -5.41 8.56
C THR A 175 5.77 -6.40 8.91
N ASP A 176 5.84 -7.55 8.23
CA ASP A 176 6.93 -8.51 8.38
C ASP A 176 7.78 -8.58 7.09
N PRO A 177 9.10 -8.29 7.16
CA PRO A 177 9.97 -8.35 5.98
C PRO A 177 10.01 -9.73 5.32
N ARG A 178 9.91 -10.83 6.10
CA ARG A 178 9.93 -12.20 5.55
C ARG A 178 8.62 -12.53 4.83
N LYS A 179 7.47 -12.10 5.38
CA LYS A 179 6.16 -12.27 4.71
C LYS A 179 6.12 -11.46 3.41
N ALA A 180 6.62 -10.22 3.40
CA ALA A 180 6.72 -9.40 2.20
C ALA A 180 7.56 -10.09 1.10
N GLN A 181 8.75 -10.60 1.46
CA GLN A 181 9.64 -11.29 0.53
C GLN A 181 8.99 -12.55 -0.07
N ARG A 182 8.40 -13.41 0.77
CA ARG A 182 7.72 -14.63 0.33
C ARG A 182 6.57 -14.31 -0.62
N THR A 183 5.80 -13.28 -0.31
CA THR A 183 4.68 -12.84 -1.15
C THR A 183 5.15 -12.34 -2.51
N ALA A 184 6.21 -11.52 -2.55
CA ALA A 184 6.79 -11.04 -3.81
C ALA A 184 7.32 -12.19 -4.69
N ASN A 185 8.04 -13.15 -4.08
CA ASN A 185 8.59 -14.31 -4.78
C ASN A 185 7.48 -15.27 -5.27
N SER A 186 6.48 -15.51 -4.42
CA SER A 186 5.32 -16.35 -4.75
C SER A 186 4.52 -15.73 -5.90
N LEU A 187 4.31 -14.41 -5.90
CA LEU A 187 3.61 -13.71 -6.98
C LEU A 187 4.34 -13.83 -8.32
N ALA A 188 5.66 -13.66 -8.33
CA ALA A 188 6.47 -13.86 -9.53
C ALA A 188 6.34 -15.30 -10.04
N THR A 189 6.47 -16.29 -9.15
CA THR A 189 6.40 -17.72 -9.50
C THR A 189 5.01 -18.11 -10.02
N ALA A 190 3.95 -17.64 -9.36
CA ALA A 190 2.57 -17.91 -9.73
C ALA A 190 2.23 -17.34 -11.12
N TYR A 191 2.75 -16.16 -11.45
CA TYR A 191 2.57 -15.58 -12.77
C TYR A 191 3.31 -16.37 -13.86
N ILE A 192 4.56 -16.78 -13.62
CA ILE A 192 5.31 -17.62 -14.56
C ILE A 192 4.54 -18.93 -14.83
N ALA A 193 4.06 -19.59 -13.76
CA ALA A 193 3.27 -20.81 -13.87
C ALA A 193 1.96 -20.59 -14.65
N PHE A 194 1.25 -19.50 -14.36
CA PHE A 194 0.03 -19.12 -15.07
C PHE A 194 0.27 -18.89 -16.56
N ASN A 195 1.39 -18.26 -16.93
CA ASN A 195 1.72 -18.01 -18.33
C ASN A 195 1.97 -19.32 -19.08
N ILE A 196 2.78 -20.22 -18.50
CA ILE A 196 3.07 -21.54 -19.08
C ILE A 196 1.77 -22.34 -19.27
N GLU A 197 0.90 -22.35 -18.26
CA GLU A 197 -0.37 -23.07 -18.31
C GLU A 197 -1.30 -22.55 -19.40
N ASN A 198 -1.38 -21.22 -19.57
CA ASN A 198 -2.19 -20.62 -20.64
C ASN A 198 -1.69 -21.02 -22.04
N HIS A 199 -0.37 -21.00 -22.28
CA HIS A 199 0.18 -21.45 -23.56
C HIS A 199 -0.11 -22.94 -23.80
N MET A 200 0.08 -23.79 -22.78
CA MET A 200 -0.21 -25.23 -22.87
C MET A 200 -1.70 -25.52 -23.14
N LYS A 201 -2.61 -24.78 -22.50
CA LYS A 201 -4.05 -24.90 -22.72
C LYS A 201 -4.43 -24.53 -24.16
N SER A 202 -3.83 -23.47 -24.70
CA SER A 202 -4.04 -23.08 -26.10
C SER A 202 -3.59 -24.19 -27.06
N SER A 203 -2.40 -24.76 -26.86
CA SER A 203 -1.89 -25.84 -27.72
C SER A 203 -2.75 -27.11 -27.64
N LYS A 204 -3.22 -27.48 -26.44
CA LYS A 204 -4.12 -28.64 -26.27
C LYS A 204 -5.44 -28.45 -27.02
N ASN A 205 -6.04 -27.26 -26.94
CA ASN A 205 -7.31 -26.98 -27.61
C ASN A 205 -7.20 -27.03 -29.15
N THR A 206 -6.03 -26.71 -29.71
CA THR A 206 -5.78 -26.83 -31.15
C THR A 206 -5.73 -28.29 -31.62
N LEU A 207 -5.30 -29.22 -30.76
CA LEU A 207 -5.22 -30.65 -31.08
C LEU A 207 -6.58 -31.37 -31.00
N THR A 208 -7.56 -30.76 -30.33
CA THR A 208 -8.91 -31.32 -30.16
C THR A 208 -9.91 -30.86 -31.22
N TRP A 209 -9.48 -29.99 -32.15
CA TRP A 209 -10.23 -29.58 -33.33
C TRP A 209 -9.78 -30.44 -34.51
#